data_AF-A0A4W3GDA7-F1
#
_entry.id   AF-A0A4W3GDA7-F1
#
_cell.length_a   1.000
_cell.length_b   1.000
_cell.length_c   1.000
_cell.angle_alpha   90.00
_cell.angle_beta   90.00
_cell.angle_gamma   90.00
#
_symmetry.space_group_name_H-M   'P 1'
#
loop_
_entity.id
_entity.type
_entity.pdbx_description
1 polymer ?
#
loop_
_entity_poly.entity_id
_entity_poly.type
_entity_poly.pdbx_seq_one_letter_code
_entity_poly.pdbx_strand_id
1 'polypeptide(L)'
;MDKGIYPTYYLHLERDDGKKIFLMAGRKRKKSKTSNYLISTDPTNLSRDGDSFIGKLRYSHDLPPPSRPQHDNDNLHLRSAPHRPHAG
;
A
#
# COMPACT_ATOMS: atom_id res chain seq x y z
N MET A 1 7.63 -24.28 2.93
CA MET A 1 7.65 -24.06 1.46
C MET A 1 6.57 -23.07 1.13
N ASP A 2 6.98 -21.92 0.61
CA ASP A 2 6.20 -20.69 0.63
C ASP A 2 6.23 -20.06 -0.79
N LYS A 3 6.30 -20.93 -1.80
CA LYS A 3 6.40 -20.57 -3.21
C LYS A 3 5.04 -20.04 -3.66
N GLY A 4 4.95 -18.77 -4.07
CA GLY A 4 3.89 -18.37 -5.01
C GLY A 4 2.83 -17.34 -4.58
N ILE A 5 2.91 -16.68 -3.42
CA ILE A 5 1.90 -15.62 -3.11
C ILE A 5 2.05 -14.41 -4.05
N TYR A 6 3.29 -14.03 -4.37
CA TYR A 6 3.58 -12.92 -5.25
C TYR A 6 4.54 -13.34 -6.38
N PRO A 7 4.28 -12.93 -7.62
CA PRO A 7 5.12 -13.29 -8.76
C PRO A 7 6.50 -12.66 -8.63
N THR A 8 7.49 -13.33 -9.21
CA THR A 8 8.81 -12.76 -9.48
C THR A 8 8.79 -12.18 -10.88
N TYR A 9 9.20 -10.92 -11.02
CA TYR A 9 9.40 -10.25 -12.29
C TYR A 9 10.88 -10.29 -12.65
N TYR A 10 11.18 -10.37 -13.95
CA TYR A 10 12.53 -10.38 -14.47
C TYR A 10 12.67 -9.31 -15.53
N LEU A 11 13.77 -8.55 -15.47
CA LEU A 11 14.14 -7.58 -16.49
C LEU A 11 15.27 -8.16 -17.33
N HIS A 12 15.09 -8.15 -18.65
CA HIS A 12 16.10 -8.55 -19.61
C HIS A 12 16.32 -7.45 -20.64
N LEU A 13 17.58 -7.27 -21.07
CA LEU A 13 17.92 -6.50 -22.27
C LEU A 13 17.90 -7.44 -23.47
N GLU A 14 17.11 -7.11 -24.48
CA GLU A 14 17.13 -7.81 -25.76
C GLU A 14 18.22 -7.22 -26.65
N ARG A 15 19.03 -8.09 -27.25
CA ARG A 15 20.07 -7.72 -28.22
C ARG A 15 19.59 -7.92 -29.64
N ASP A 16 20.23 -7.25 -30.58
CA ASP A 16 19.94 -7.36 -32.02
C ASP A 16 20.11 -8.78 -32.57
N ASP A 17 20.93 -9.62 -31.91
CA ASP A 17 21.11 -11.04 -32.23
C ASP A 17 20.01 -11.95 -31.64
N GLY A 18 18.96 -11.38 -31.07
CA GLY A 18 17.84 -12.08 -30.44
C GLY A 18 18.15 -12.67 -29.06
N LYS A 19 19.39 -12.53 -28.55
CA LYS A 19 19.74 -12.99 -27.20
C LYS A 19 19.21 -12.03 -26.15
N LYS A 20 18.86 -12.59 -24.99
CA LYS A 20 18.40 -11.82 -23.83
C LYS A 20 19.46 -11.87 -22.74
N ILE A 21 19.80 -10.70 -22.21
CA ILE A 21 20.68 -10.56 -21.04
C ILE A 21 19.82 -10.28 -19.83
N PHE A 22 19.89 -11.14 -18.84
CA PHE A 22 19.28 -10.89 -17.54
C PHE A 22 19.96 -9.69 -16.86
N LEU A 23 19.15 -8.75 -16.39
CA LEU A 23 19.62 -7.59 -15.65
C LEU A 23 19.31 -7.73 -14.16
N MET A 24 18.03 -7.88 -13.81
CA MET A 24 17.56 -7.84 -12.43
C MET A 24 16.24 -8.60 -12.27
N ALA A 25 15.97 -9.04 -11.04
CA ALA A 25 14.70 -9.62 -10.64
C ALA A 25 14.06 -8.79 -9.53
N GLY A 26 12.73 -8.80 -9.47
CA GLY A 26 11.96 -8.09 -8.45
C GLY A 26 10.79 -8.92 -7.92
N ARG A 27 10.53 -8.87 -6.61
CA ARG A 27 9.38 -9.56 -6.01
C ARG A 27 8.81 -8.81 -4.80
N LYS A 28 7.48 -8.79 -4.71
CA LYS A 28 6.78 -8.24 -3.55
C LYS A 28 7.04 -9.06 -2.29
N ARG A 29 7.25 -8.38 -1.16
CA ARG A 29 7.44 -9.02 0.15
C ARG A 29 6.09 -9.48 0.71
N LYS A 30 6.10 -10.66 1.32
CA LYS A 30 4.91 -11.30 1.91
C LYS A 30 4.29 -10.51 3.06
N LYS A 31 5.10 -10.00 3.97
CA LYS A 31 4.66 -9.38 5.22
C LYS A 31 4.49 -7.85 5.11
N SER A 32 4.02 -7.34 3.97
CA SER A 32 3.87 -5.90 3.73
C SER A 32 2.42 -5.52 3.43
N LYS A 33 1.86 -4.62 4.26
CA LYS A 33 0.54 -4.01 4.02
C LYS A 33 0.52 -3.17 2.74
N THR A 34 1.66 -2.59 2.38
CA THR A 34 1.80 -1.81 1.15
C THR A 34 2.54 -2.57 0.06
N SER A 35 2.45 -2.10 -1.18
CA SER A 35 3.24 -2.63 -2.29
C SER A 35 4.73 -2.35 -2.06
N ASN A 36 5.46 -3.38 -1.62
CA ASN A 36 6.87 -3.31 -1.25
C ASN A 36 7.64 -4.42 -1.95
N TYR A 37 8.56 -4.07 -2.84
CA TYR A 37 9.31 -5.00 -3.68
C TYR A 37 10.79 -4.94 -3.33
N LEU A 38 11.44 -6.11 -3.25
CA LEU A 38 12.89 -6.23 -3.26
C LEU A 38 13.36 -6.40 -4.70
N ILE A 39 14.50 -5.79 -5.02
CA ILE A 39 15.14 -5.82 -6.34
C ILE A 39 16.56 -6.35 -6.15
N SER A 40 16.96 -7.33 -6.97
CA SER A 40 18.23 -8.04 -6.88
C SER A 40 18.82 -8.28 -8.27
N THR A 41 20.15 -8.30 -8.37
CA THR A 41 20.90 -8.76 -9.56
C THR A 41 21.09 -10.28 -9.59
N ASP A 42 20.64 -11.00 -8.57
CA ASP A 42 20.58 -12.46 -8.56
C ASP A 42 19.10 -12.91 -8.58
N PRO A 43 18.65 -13.61 -9.64
CA PRO A 43 17.26 -14.05 -9.75
C PRO A 43 16.88 -15.13 -8.72
N THR A 44 17.87 -15.80 -8.13
CA THR A 44 17.68 -16.85 -7.11
C THR A 44 17.69 -16.29 -5.69
N ASN A 45 18.30 -15.12 -5.48
CA ASN A 45 18.40 -14.46 -4.18
C ASN A 45 17.66 -13.11 -4.15
N LEU A 46 16.40 -13.16 -3.73
CA LEU A 46 15.56 -11.97 -3.46
C LEU A 46 15.43 -11.72 -1.96
N SER A 47 16.57 -11.57 -1.29
CA SER A 47 16.69 -11.19 0.11
C SER A 47 17.17 -9.75 0.25
N ARG A 48 16.88 -9.13 1.40
CA ARG A 48 17.44 -7.81 1.74
C ARG A 48 18.90 -7.90 2.16
N ASP A 49 19.27 -9.02 2.76
CA ASP A 49 20.59 -9.25 3.37
C ASP A 49 21.53 -9.99 2.41
N GLY A 50 21.11 -10.19 1.15
CA GLY A 50 21.96 -10.79 0.13
C GLY A 50 22.85 -9.74 -0.54
N ASP A 51 24.06 -10.13 -0.90
CA ASP A 51 25.04 -9.23 -1.54
C ASP A 51 24.58 -8.69 -2.90
N SER A 52 23.66 -9.41 -3.55
CA SER A 52 23.05 -9.04 -4.82
C SER A 52 21.87 -8.06 -4.67
N PHE A 53 21.51 -7.68 -3.45
CA PHE A 53 20.45 -6.72 -3.19
C PHE A 53 20.87 -5.32 -3.65
N ILE A 54 20.06 -4.73 -4.52
CA ILE A 54 20.38 -3.43 -5.13
C ILE A 54 19.32 -2.37 -4.88
N GLY A 55 18.12 -2.74 -4.39
CA GLY A 55 17.11 -1.74 -4.15
C GLY A 55 15.75 -2.25 -3.69
N LYS A 56 14.91 -1.29 -3.27
CA LYS A 56 13.56 -1.56 -2.77
C LYS A 56 12.59 -0.50 -3.27
N LEU A 57 11.54 -0.93 -3.96
CA LEU A 57 10.41 -0.08 -4.33
C LEU A 57 9.33 -0.15 -3.25
N ARG A 58 8.80 1.00 -2.82
CA ARG A 58 7.68 1.06 -1.87
C ARG A 58 6.67 2.08 -2.36
N TYR A 59 5.43 1.62 -2.56
CA TYR A 59 4.30 2.47 -2.86
C TYR A 59 3.41 2.60 -1.62
N SER A 60 2.85 3.77 -1.38
CA SER A 60 1.90 4.07 -0.31
C SER A 60 0.77 4.90 -0.91
N HIS A 61 -0.46 4.47 -0.69
CA HIS A 61 -1.65 5.28 -0.95
C HIS A 61 -2.22 5.65 0.43
N ASP A 62 -1.56 6.59 1.11
CA ASP A 62 -2.12 7.18 2.34
C ASP A 62 -3.18 8.20 1.91
N LEU A 63 -4.35 7.70 1.52
CA LEU A 63 -5.56 8.49 1.76
C LEU A 63 -6.08 8.05 3.13
N PRO A 64 -6.40 9.00 4.04
CA PRO A 64 -7.13 8.65 5.23
C PRO A 64 -8.39 7.89 4.82
N PRO A 65 -8.81 6.87 5.59
CA PRO A 65 -10.08 6.20 5.31
C PRO A 65 -11.18 7.28 5.22
N PRO A 66 -12.12 7.19 4.26
CA PRO A 66 -13.25 8.12 4.24
C PRO A 66 -13.87 8.09 5.63
N SER A 67 -13.89 9.25 6.30
CA SER A 67 -14.47 9.40 7.62
C SER A 67 -15.86 8.80 7.57
N ARG A 68 -16.12 7.74 8.34
CA ARG A 68 -17.48 7.23 8.50
C ARG A 68 -18.32 8.43 8.95
N PRO A 69 -19.44 8.76 8.27
CA PRO A 69 -20.37 9.73 8.84
C PRO A 69 -20.78 9.18 10.20
N GLN A 70 -20.34 9.83 11.27
CA GLN A 70 -20.96 9.64 12.57
C GLN A 70 -22.38 10.14 12.42
N HIS A 71 -23.36 9.24 12.54
CA HIS A 71 -24.72 9.66 12.80
C HIS A 71 -24.70 10.26 14.21
N ASP A 72 -24.66 11.59 14.29
CA ASP A 72 -24.92 12.34 15.51
C ASP A 72 -26.37 12.08 15.91
N ASN A 73 -26.54 11.13 16.82
CA ASN A 73 -27.84 10.72 17.32
C ASN A 73 -28.00 11.17 18.76
N ASP A 74 -27.70 12.44 19.06
CA ASP A 74 -27.84 13.01 20.41
C ASP A 74 -28.23 14.50 20.33
N ASN A 75 -29.48 14.79 19.95
CA ASN A 75 -30.25 15.88 20.59
C ASN A 75 -31.74 15.86 20.19
N LEU A 76 -32.50 14.95 20.78
CA LEU A 76 -33.95 15.10 20.93
C LEU A 76 -34.28 15.16 22.42
N HIS A 77 -33.85 16.21 23.12
CA HIS A 77 -34.35 16.50 24.47
C HIS A 77 -34.72 17.98 24.62
N LEU A 78 -36.04 18.18 24.55
CA LEU A 78 -36.86 19.21 25.19
C LEU A 78 -36.13 20.43 25.77
N ARG A 79 -36.34 21.60 25.14
CA ARG A 79 -36.52 22.85 25.88
C ARG A 79 -37.81 23.51 25.43
N SER A 80 -38.85 23.30 26.22
CA SER A 80 -40.06 24.12 26.26
C SER A 80 -39.67 25.58 26.50
N ALA A 81 -40.10 26.47 25.59
CA ALA A 81 -39.92 27.91 25.73
C ALA A 81 -40.90 28.46 26.77
N PRO A 82 -40.48 29.27 27.77
CA PRO A 82 -41.43 29.99 28.60
C PRO A 82 -41.97 31.24 27.87
N HIS A 83 -43.29 31.38 27.91
CA HIS A 83 -44.07 32.55 27.51
C HIS A 83 -43.56 33.84 28.19
N ARG A 84 -43.43 34.92 27.42
CA ARG A 84 -43.28 36.31 27.90
C ARG A 84 -44.66 36.95 28.04
N PRO A 85 -45.02 37.61 29.16
CA PRO A 85 -46.18 38.48 29.18
C PRO A 85 -45.84 39.85 28.57
N HIS A 86 -46.84 40.42 27.87
CA HIS A 86 -46.85 41.79 27.34
C HIS A 86 -46.93 42.80 28.50
N ALA A 87 -46.16 43.88 28.39
CA ALA A 87 -46.36 45.09 29.17
C ALA A 87 -47.16 46.08 28.31
N GLY A 88 -48.32 46.47 28.82
CA GLY A 88 -49.21 47.54 28.37
C GLY A 88 -50.11 47.89 29.54
#